data_AF-A0A4Y2KCR7-F1
#
_entry.id   AF-A0A4Y2KCR7-F1
#
_cell.length_a   1.000
_cell.length_b   1.000
_cell.length_c   1.000
_cell.angle_alpha   90.00
_cell.angle_beta   90.00
_cell.angle_gamma   90.00
#
_symmetry.space_group_name_H-M   'P 1'
#
loop_
_entity.id
_entity.type
_entity.pdbx_description
1 polymer ?
#
loop_
_entity_poly.entity_id
_entity_poly.type
_entity_poly.pdbx_seq_one_letter_code
_entity_poly.pdbx_strand_id
1 'polypeptide(L)'
;MDNFFSSVPLFEYLKTKNIYAVGTIRPDRLGLPKLIDDKKMKRGDLDYQISDQGISFFKWKDNRSVHFLSSYHGNDTCKVQRRLKDGTKIDVTKPIVVKDYNGGN
;
A
#
# COMPACT_ATOMS: atom_id res chain seq x y z
N MET A 1 -5.54 2.44 10.12
CA MET A 1 -4.95 1.40 11.00
C MET A 1 -3.43 1.52 10.93
N ASP A 2 -2.79 1.85 12.04
CA ASP A 2 -1.35 2.17 12.07
C ASP A 2 -0.47 0.90 12.14
N ASN A 3 0.82 1.03 11.79
CA ASN A 3 1.79 -0.06 11.61
C ASN A 3 1.87 -1.08 12.77
N PHE A 4 1.50 -0.67 13.99
CA PHE A 4 1.55 -1.50 15.19
C PHE A 4 0.51 -2.64 15.18
N PHE A 5 -0.64 -2.44 14.52
CA PHE A 5 -1.74 -3.39 14.49
C PHE A 5 -1.89 -4.13 13.15
N SER A 6 -0.99 -3.90 12.19
CA SER A 6 -1.07 -4.54 10.86
C SER A 6 -0.20 -5.79 10.79
N SER A 7 -0.82 -6.96 10.57
CA SER A 7 -0.12 -8.22 10.29
C SER A 7 -0.92 -9.08 9.31
N VAL A 8 -0.23 -9.94 8.55
CA VAL A 8 -0.88 -10.85 7.58
C VAL A 8 -1.92 -11.75 8.27
N PRO A 9 -1.59 -12.44 9.38
CA PRO A 9 -2.56 -13.35 10.02
C PRO A 9 -3.80 -12.62 10.55
N LEU A 10 -3.65 -11.37 11.04
CA LEU A 10 -4.79 -10.58 11.47
C LEU A 10 -5.71 -10.24 10.31
N PHE A 11 -5.17 -9.83 9.17
CA PHE A 11 -5.98 -9.47 8.01
C PHE A 11 -6.71 -10.68 7.42
N GLU A 12 -6.06 -11.85 7.42
CA GLU A 12 -6.70 -13.12 7.07
C GLU A 12 -7.85 -13.43 8.03
N TYR A 13 -7.60 -13.36 9.35
CA TYR A 13 -8.62 -13.59 10.37
C TYR A 13 -9.81 -12.63 10.22
N LEU A 14 -9.57 -11.32 10.08
CA LEU A 14 -10.63 -10.32 9.89
C LEU A 14 -11.46 -10.63 8.63
N LYS A 15 -10.80 -11.04 7.54
CA LYS A 15 -11.49 -11.43 6.32
C LYS A 15 -12.41 -12.64 6.53
N THR A 16 -12.00 -13.64 7.32
CA THR A 16 -12.90 -14.77 7.68
C THR A 16 -14.15 -14.34 8.46
N LYS A 17 -14.10 -13.16 9.10
CA LYS A 17 -15.22 -12.55 9.81
C LYS A 17 -16.00 -11.54 8.94
N ASN A 18 -15.73 -11.47 7.64
CA ASN A 18 -16.26 -10.44 6.72
C ASN A 18 -15.94 -9.00 7.17
N ILE A 19 -14.83 -8.81 7.88
CA ILE A 19 -14.33 -7.50 8.27
C ILE A 19 -13.20 -7.10 7.32
N TYR A 20 -13.45 -6.08 6.52
CA TYR A 20 -12.49 -5.56 5.55
C TYR A 20 -11.61 -4.48 6.18
N ALA A 21 -10.30 -4.52 5.89
CA ALA A 21 -9.33 -3.64 6.50
C ALA A 21 -8.25 -3.22 5.50
N VAL A 22 -7.66 -2.05 5.77
CA VAL A 22 -6.49 -1.51 5.11
C VAL A 22 -5.55 -0.92 6.15
N GLY A 23 -4.25 -1.17 6.01
CA GLY A 23 -3.25 -0.66 6.94
C GLY A 23 -1.87 -0.60 6.31
N THR A 24 -0.99 0.22 6.87
CA THR A 24 0.42 0.20 6.51
C THR A 24 1.12 -0.94 7.25
N ILE A 25 2.15 -1.53 6.64
CA ILE A 25 2.97 -2.59 7.26
C ILE A 25 4.45 -2.27 7.09
N ARG A 26 5.27 -2.69 8.06
CA ARG A 26 6.72 -2.56 7.94
C ARG A 26 7.28 -3.71 7.08
N PRO A 27 8.23 -3.45 6.18
CA PRO A 27 8.74 -4.44 5.23
C PRO A 27 9.52 -5.60 5.89
N ASP A 28 9.96 -5.42 7.14
CA ASP A 28 10.65 -6.45 7.95
C ASP A 28 9.68 -7.42 8.64
N ARG A 29 8.36 -7.28 8.44
CA ARG A 29 7.36 -8.22 8.96
C ARG A 29 7.39 -9.55 8.20
N LEU A 30 7.29 -10.64 8.96
CA LEU A 30 7.18 -12.01 8.45
C LEU A 30 5.91 -12.18 7.59
N GLY A 31 6.01 -13.00 6.54
CA GLY A 31 4.88 -13.34 5.66
C GLY A 31 4.65 -12.34 4.53
N LEU A 32 5.53 -11.35 4.37
CA LEU A 32 5.49 -10.45 3.22
C LEU A 32 6.15 -11.09 1.99
N PRO A 33 5.55 -10.93 0.79
CA PRO A 33 6.18 -11.36 -0.44
C PRO A 33 7.39 -10.51 -0.81
N LYS A 34 8.24 -11.05 -1.69
CA LYS A 34 9.32 -10.28 -2.31
C LYS A 34 8.77 -9.38 -3.40
N LEU A 35 8.63 -8.10 -3.07
CA LEU A 35 8.31 -7.03 -4.01
C LEU A 35 9.59 -6.43 -4.61
N ILE A 36 9.46 -5.68 -5.71
CA ILE A 36 10.55 -5.02 -6.44
C ILE A 36 11.44 -4.25 -5.48
N ASP A 37 12.77 -4.36 -5.65
CA ASP A 37 13.75 -3.61 -4.85
C ASP A 37 13.51 -2.09 -4.94
N ASP A 38 13.61 -1.40 -3.80
CA ASP A 38 13.44 0.06 -3.76
C ASP A 38 14.35 0.79 -4.75
N LYS A 39 15.58 0.30 -4.96
CA LYS A 39 16.56 0.90 -5.90
C LYS A 39 16.08 0.89 -7.35
N LYS A 40 15.18 -0.03 -7.71
CA LYS A 40 14.63 -0.17 -9.07
C LYS A 40 13.34 0.62 -9.27
N MET A 41 12.73 1.11 -8.20
CA MET A 41 11.49 1.87 -8.25
C MET A 41 11.76 3.37 -8.38
N LYS A 42 11.00 4.02 -9.26
CA LYS A 42 10.87 5.47 -9.40
C LYS A 42 9.69 5.97 -8.57
N ARG A 43 9.66 7.28 -8.32
CA ARG A 43 8.54 7.93 -7.65
C ARG A 43 7.26 7.76 -8.46
N GLY A 44 6.21 7.26 -7.84
CA GLY A 44 4.93 6.92 -8.46
C GLY A 44 4.79 5.43 -8.82
N ASP A 45 5.88 4.66 -8.80
CA ASP A 45 5.81 3.23 -9.10
C ASP A 45 5.02 2.47 -8.03
N LEU A 46 4.20 1.54 -8.50
CA LEU A 46 3.41 0.62 -7.70
C LEU A 46 3.80 -0.80 -8.06
N ASP A 47 4.12 -1.59 -7.04
CA ASP A 47 4.24 -3.03 -7.13
C ASP A 47 3.24 -3.68 -6.17
N TYR A 48 2.68 -4.82 -6.56
CA TYR A 48 1.69 -5.50 -5.73
C TYR A 48 1.66 -7.00 -5.99
N GLN A 49 1.23 -7.73 -4.96
CA GLN A 49 0.91 -9.14 -5.06
C GLN A 49 -0.36 -9.43 -4.26
N ILE A 50 -1.10 -10.46 -4.65
CA ILE A 50 -2.29 -10.91 -3.95
C ILE A 50 -2.06 -12.37 -3.51
N SER A 51 -2.29 -12.68 -2.24
CA SER A 51 -2.23 -14.07 -1.77
C SER A 51 -3.45 -14.88 -2.23
N ASP A 52 -3.38 -16.19 -2.14
CA ASP A 52 -4.50 -17.10 -2.45
C ASP A 52 -5.71 -16.86 -1.53
N GLN A 53 -5.48 -16.33 -0.32
CA GLN A 53 -6.49 -15.90 0.63
C GLN A 53 -7.10 -14.54 0.26
N GLY A 54 -6.66 -13.94 -0.85
CA GLY A 54 -7.08 -12.64 -1.37
C GLY A 54 -6.68 -11.48 -0.47
N ILE A 55 -5.50 -11.54 0.13
CA ILE A 55 -4.88 -10.41 0.82
C ILE A 55 -3.93 -9.74 -0.17
N SER A 56 -4.15 -8.45 -0.42
CA SER A 56 -3.34 -7.64 -1.32
C SER A 56 -2.22 -6.95 -0.56
N PHE A 57 -1.00 -7.15 -1.04
CA PHE A 57 0.24 -6.53 -0.59
C PHE A 57 0.64 -5.48 -1.60
N PHE A 58 0.78 -4.23 -1.18
CA PHE A 58 1.21 -3.14 -2.05
C PHE A 58 2.53 -2.58 -1.57
N LYS A 59 3.37 -2.19 -2.52
CA LYS A 59 4.53 -1.32 -2.32
C LYS A 59 4.42 -0.15 -3.28
N TRP A 60 4.34 1.05 -2.72
CA TRP A 60 4.27 2.28 -3.50
C TRP A 60 5.39 3.23 -3.10
N LYS A 61 6.09 3.79 -4.09
CA LYS A 61 7.19 4.71 -3.84
C LYS A 61 6.78 6.15 -4.07
N ASP A 62 6.68 6.93 -2.99
CA ASP A 62 6.65 8.40 -3.07
C ASP A 62 8.08 8.93 -2.93
N ASN A 63 8.36 9.76 -1.91
CA ASN A 63 9.73 10.08 -1.50
C ASN A 63 10.44 8.88 -0.84
N ARG A 64 9.67 7.99 -0.22
CA ARG A 64 10.11 6.72 0.37
C ARG A 64 9.08 5.65 -0.02
N SER A 65 9.51 4.38 -0.06
CA SER A 65 8.58 3.28 -0.23
C SER A 65 7.71 3.10 1.01
N VAL A 66 6.42 2.94 0.78
CA VAL A 66 5.41 2.60 1.78
C VAL A 66 4.79 1.27 1.39
N HIS A 67 4.60 0.39 2.36
CA HIS A 67 3.97 -0.90 2.15
C HIS A 67 2.58 -0.90 2.80
N PHE A 68 1.62 -1.48 2.10
CA PHE A 68 0.23 -1.59 2.55
C PHE A 68 -0.23 -3.03 2.51
N LEU A 69 -1.10 -3.36 3.45
CA LEU A 69 -1.91 -4.56 3.44
C LEU A 69 -3.37 -4.17 3.25
N SER A 70 -4.10 -4.96 2.48
CA SER A 70 -5.53 -4.76 2.25
C SER A 70 -6.23 -6.09 2.04
N SER A 71 -7.45 -6.24 2.57
CA SER A 71 -8.29 -7.41 2.32
C SER A 71 -9.41 -7.17 1.30
N TYR A 72 -9.48 -5.98 0.67
CA TYR A 72 -10.55 -5.62 -0.27
C TYR A 72 -10.12 -4.80 -1.49
N HIS A 73 -8.92 -4.25 -1.52
CA HIS A 73 -8.47 -3.40 -2.62
C HIS A 73 -7.84 -4.23 -3.76
N GLY A 74 -8.19 -3.88 -5.00
CA GLY A 74 -7.50 -4.29 -6.23
C GLY A 74 -6.27 -3.43 -6.55
N ASN A 75 -5.80 -3.49 -7.80
CA ASN A 75 -4.63 -2.76 -8.27
C ASN A 75 -4.92 -1.35 -8.81
N ASP A 76 -6.09 -0.81 -8.48
CA ASP A 76 -6.57 0.46 -9.03
C ASP A 76 -5.68 1.65 -8.64
N THR A 77 -5.50 2.57 -9.59
CA THR A 77 -4.67 3.76 -9.41
C THR A 77 -5.41 5.03 -9.80
N CYS A 78 -4.98 6.16 -9.24
CA CYS A 78 -5.42 7.50 -9.59
C CYS A 78 -4.21 8.43 -9.78
N LYS A 79 -4.35 9.47 -10.59
CA LYS A 79 -3.32 10.51 -10.73
C LYS A 79 -3.58 11.63 -9.72
N VAL A 80 -2.55 12.08 -9.03
CA VAL A 80 -2.61 13.21 -8.09
C VAL A 80 -1.50 14.20 -8.36
N GLN A 81 -1.81 15.50 -8.27
CA GLN A 81 -0.78 16.54 -8.31
C GLN A 81 0.00 16.59 -7.00
N ARG A 82 1.32 16.58 -7.10
CA ARG A 82 2.25 16.80 -5.99
C ARG A 82 3.11 18.03 -6.27
N ARG A 83 3.25 18.88 -5.25
CA ARG A 83 4.19 20.01 -5.29
C ARG A 83 5.57 19.55 -4.82
N LEU A 84 6.58 19.84 -5.62
CA LEU A 84 7.99 19.63 -5.31
C LEU A 84 8.53 20.78 -4.44
N LYS A 85 9.74 20.60 -3.88
CA LYS A 85 10.38 21.60 -3.00
C LYS A 85 10.70 22.91 -3.72
N ASP A 86 10.96 22.84 -5.03
CA ASP A 86 11.19 23.98 -5.92
C ASP A 86 9.89 24.73 -6.31
N GLY A 87 8.73 24.22 -5.88
CA GLY A 87 7.42 24.77 -6.19
C GLY A 87 6.76 24.19 -7.45
N THR A 88 7.47 23.38 -8.23
CA THR A 88 6.96 22.73 -9.45
C THR A 88 5.86 21.73 -9.09
N LYS A 89 4.81 21.63 -9.92
CA LYS A 89 3.75 20.62 -9.78
C LYS A 89 3.99 19.48 -10.75
N ILE A 90 3.96 18.25 -10.24
CA ILE A 90 4.08 17.03 -11.03
C ILE A 90 2.86 16.13 -10.81
N ASP A 91 2.46 15.40 -11.84
CA ASP A 91 1.46 14.35 -11.72
C ASP A 91 2.15 13.06 -11.28
N VAL A 92 1.66 12.48 -10.18
CA VAL A 92 2.15 11.22 -9.63
C VAL A 92 1.01 10.22 -9.63
N THR A 93 1.28 9.02 -10.15
CA THR A 93 0.37 7.89 -10.02
C THR A 93 0.38 7.40 -8.58
N LYS A 94 -0.81 7.33 -7.98
CA LYS A 94 -1.04 6.94 -6.60
C LYS A 94 -2.05 5.79 -6.58
N PRO A 95 -1.79 4.68 -5.86
CA PRO A 95 -2.76 3.61 -5.75
C PRO A 95 -3.96 4.08 -4.90
N ILE A 96 -5.16 3.59 -5.23
CA ILE A 96 -6.38 3.94 -4.49
C ILE A 96 -6.27 3.54 -3.01
N VAL A 97 -5.56 2.45 -2.70
CA VAL A 97 -5.28 2.03 -1.31
C VAL A 97 -4.67 3.14 -0.45
N VAL A 98 -3.84 4.00 -1.05
CA VAL A 98 -3.18 5.12 -0.36
C VAL A 98 -4.11 6.33 -0.26
N LYS A 99 -5.09 6.46 -1.15
CA LYS A 99 -6.15 7.48 -1.04
C LYS A 99 -7.08 7.11 0.11
N ASP A 100 -7.57 5.88 0.13
CA ASP A 100 -8.53 5.40 1.11
C ASP A 100 -7.94 5.35 2.51
N TYR A 101 -6.69 4.90 2.65
CA TYR A 101 -5.97 4.98 3.92
C TYR A 101 -5.88 6.42 4.47
N ASN A 102 -5.64 7.40 3.60
CA ASN A 102 -5.52 8.81 4.02
C ASN A 102 -6.87 9.53 4.17
N GLY A 103 -7.94 9.02 3.57
CA GLY A 103 -9.28 9.61 3.58
C GLY A 103 -10.17 9.12 4.72
N GLY A 104 -9.76 8.07 5.43
CA GLY A 104 -10.48 7.50 6.58
C GLY A 104 -10.25 8.20 7.92
N ASN A 105 -9.94 9.50 7.93
CA ASN A 105 -9.92 10.35 9.12
C ASN A 105 -11.03 11.39 9.07
#